data_AF-A0A2G9UM52-F1
#
_entry.id   AF-A0A2G9UM52-F1
#
_cell.length_a   1.000
_cell.length_b   1.000
_cell.length_c   1.000
_cell.angle_alpha   90.00
_cell.angle_beta   90.00
_cell.angle_gamma   90.00
#
_symmetry.space_group_name_H-M   'P 1'
#
loop_
_entity.id
_entity.type
_entity.pdbx_description
1 polymer ?
#
loop_
_entity_poly.entity_id
_entity_poly.type
_entity_poly.pdbx_seq_one_letter_code
_entity_poly.pdbx_strand_id
1 'polypeptide(L)' 'MLPALLILCFVPTAAALGRTQSVGVKGVLICNDKPAADVEVKLYDEDKRKLSLEAKEKAGGS' A
#
# COMPACT_ATOMS: atom_id res chain seq x y z
N MET A 1 -9.43 -40.41 -7.11
CA MET A 1 -9.17 -39.89 -5.76
C MET A 1 -8.02 -38.88 -5.74
N LEU A 2 -6.83 -39.24 -6.22
CA LEU A 2 -5.66 -38.35 -6.26
C LEU A 2 -5.84 -37.00 -6.99
N PRO A 3 -6.45 -36.92 -8.21
CA PRO A 3 -6.63 -35.64 -8.89
C PRO A 3 -7.65 -34.74 -8.21
N ALA A 4 -8.70 -35.31 -7.59
CA ALA A 4 -9.69 -34.55 -6.84
C ALA A 4 -9.09 -33.92 -5.57
N LEU A 5 -8.18 -34.63 -4.91
CA LEU A 5 -7.45 -34.12 -3.74
C LEU A 5 -6.51 -32.97 -4.10
N LEU A 6 -5.82 -33.06 -5.24
CA LEU A 6 -4.96 -31.97 -5.74
C LEU A 6 -5.78 -30.72 -6.07
N ILE A 7 -6.92 -30.87 -6.73
CA ILE A 7 -7.80 -29.74 -7.05
C ILE A 7 -8.32 -29.09 -5.76
N LEU A 8 -8.76 -29.87 -4.77
CA LEU A 8 -9.25 -29.36 -3.49
C LEU A 8 -8.20 -28.53 -2.73
N CYS A 9 -6.91 -28.90 -2.82
CA CYS A 9 -5.82 -28.17 -2.18
C CYS A 9 -5.42 -26.88 -2.91
N PHE A 10 -5.53 -26.82 -4.24
CA PHE A 10 -5.06 -25.69 -5.06
C PHE A 10 -6.15 -24.66 -5.40
N VAL A 11 -7.43 -25.00 -5.31
CA VAL A 11 -8.54 -24.04 -5.50
C VAL A 11 -8.49 -22.82 -4.55
N PRO A 12 -8.22 -22.94 -3.23
CA PRO A 12 -8.26 -21.79 -2.33
C PRO A 12 -7.12 -20.78 -2.57
N THR A 13 -5.96 -21.21 -3.09
CA THR A 13 -4.84 -20.30 -3.37
C THR A 13 -5.11 -19.43 -4.60
N ALA A 14 -5.88 -19.92 -5.57
CA ALA A 14 -6.32 -19.13 -6.73
C ALA A 14 -7.21 -17.94 -6.32
N ALA A 15 -7.97 -18.05 -5.23
CA ALA A 15 -8.83 -16.98 -4.70
C ALA A 15 -8.06 -15.86 -3.97
N ALA A 16 -6.75 -16.03 -3.75
CA ALA A 16 -5.87 -15.03 -3.15
C ALA A 16 -5.13 -14.16 -4.20
N LEU A 17 -5.15 -14.55 -5.48
CA LEU A 17 -4.58 -13.77 -6.57
C LEU A 17 -5.50 -12.59 -6.90
N GLY A 18 -5.03 -11.36 -6.69
CA GLY A 18 -5.79 -10.13 -6.94
C GLY A 18 -6.41 -9.45 -5.69
N ARG A 19 -5.95 -9.79 -4.47
CA ARG A 19 -6.33 -9.04 -3.26
C ARG A 19 -5.74 -7.62 -3.27
N THR A 20 -6.35 -6.71 -2.52
CA THR A 20 -5.85 -5.36 -2.25
C THR A 20 -4.42 -5.44 -1.72
N GLN A 21 -3.45 -4.98 -2.51
CA GLN A 21 -2.05 -4.90 -2.13
C GLN A 21 -1.82 -3.56 -1.42
N SER A 22 -1.16 -3.58 -0.27
CA SER A 22 -0.77 -2.36 0.45
C SER A 22 0.58 -1.86 -0.05
N VAL A 23 0.71 -0.54 -0.25
CA VAL A 23 1.97 0.12 -0.63
C VAL A 23 2.40 1.07 0.49
N GLY A 24 3.71 1.10 0.77
CA GLY A 24 4.30 2.01 1.75
C GLY A 24 5.49 2.77 1.14
N VAL A 25 5.60 4.06 1.45
CA VAL A 25 6.69 4.94 0.99
C VAL A 25 7.39 5.53 2.20
N LYS A 26 8.72 5.68 2.13
CA LYS A 26 9.54 6.34 3.16
C LYS A 26 10.47 7.37 2.53
N GLY A 27 10.72 8.47 3.24
CA GLY A 27 11.61 9.53 2.80
C GLY A 27 11.62 10.70 3.78
N VAL A 28 12.44 11.71 3.48
CA VAL A 28 12.51 12.97 4.23
C VAL A 28 12.04 14.08 3.30
N LEU A 29 11.01 14.83 3.69
CA LEU A 29 10.65 16.05 2.98
C LEU A 29 11.66 17.15 3.35
N ILE A 30 12.22 17.80 2.34
CA ILE A 30 13.17 18.91 2.53
C ILE A 30 12.51 20.22 2.14
N CYS A 31 12.69 21.24 2.97
CA CYS A 31 12.26 22.62 2.72
C CYS A 31 13.42 23.56 3.08
N ASN A 32 13.94 24.31 2.09
CA ASN A 32 15.07 25.23 2.27
C ASN A 32 16.28 24.56 2.98
N ASP A 33 16.71 23.41 2.45
CA ASP A 33 17.85 22.62 2.96
C ASP A 33 17.67 22.04 4.38
N LYS A 34 16.44 22.05 4.92
CA LYS A 34 16.12 21.47 6.24
C LYS A 34 15.00 20.43 6.15
N PRO A 35 14.98 19.40 7.01
CA PRO A 35 13.84 18.50 7.12
C PRO A 35 12.56 19.28 7.48
N ALA A 36 11.51 19.07 6.70
CA ALA A 36 10.19 19.59 7.00
C ALA A 36 9.61 18.82 8.21
N ALA A 37 9.23 19.56 9.25
CA ALA A 37 8.61 19.02 10.45
C ALA A 37 7.14 19.45 10.54
N ASP A 38 6.31 18.62 11.16
CA ASP A 38 4.89 18.89 11.46
C ASP A 38 3.96 19.07 10.24
N VAL A 39 4.39 18.63 9.05
CA VAL A 39 3.59 18.67 7.82
C VAL A 39 2.76 17.38 7.64
N GLU A 40 1.50 17.50 7.18
CA GLU A 40 0.65 16.35 6.83
C GLU A 40 1.06 15.81 5.45
N VAL A 41 1.37 14.52 5.39
CA VAL A 41 1.70 13.79 4.16
C VAL A 41 0.58 12.81 3.87
N LYS A 42 0.13 12.77 2.61
CA LYS A 42 -0.97 11.91 2.15
C LYS A 42 -0.49 11.08 0.96
N LEU A 43 -0.69 9.77 1.04
CA LEU A 43 -0.46 8.88 -0.09
C LEU A 43 -1.77 8.71 -0.84
N TYR A 44 -1.78 9.08 -2.11
CA TYR A 44 -2.92 8.90 -3.01
C TYR A 44 -2.55 7.91 -4.10
N ASP A 45 -3.53 7.12 -4.49
CA ASP A 45 -3.45 6.23 -5.64
C ASP A 45 -4.10 6.92 -6.85
N GLU A 46 -3.30 7.25 -7.86
CA GLU A 46 -3.72 8.01 -9.04
C GLU A 46 -4.52 7.15 -10.05
N ASP A 47 -4.40 5.82 -9.99
CA ASP A 47 -5.06 4.91 -10.94
C ASP A 47 -6.56 4.77 -10.65
N LYS A 48 -6.98 5.17 -9.44
CA LYS A 48 -8.39 5.19 -9.08
C LYS A 48 -9.01 6.47 -9.65
N ARG A 49 -10.06 6.33 -10.47
CA ARG A 49 -10.85 7.44 -11.06
C ARG A 49 -11.46 8.42 -10.04
N LYS A 50 -11.28 8.17 -8.74
CA LYS A 50 -11.55 9.09 -7.63
C LYS A 50 -10.27 9.22 -6.81
N LEU A 51 -9.96 10.43 -6.32
CA LEU A 51 -8.89 10.67 -5.37
C LEU A 51 -9.09 9.76 -4.13
N SER A 52 -8.34 8.67 -4.07
CA SER A 52 -8.39 7.67 -3.02
C SER A 52 -7.20 7.86 -2.11
N LEU A 53 -7.50 8.20 -0.87
CA LEU A 53 -6.52 8.35 0.19
C LEU A 53 -6.14 6.95 0.71
N GLU A 54 -4.89 6.55 0.52
CA GLU A 54 -4.37 5.25 0.96
C GLU A 54 -3.76 5.33 2.37
N ALA A 55 -3.08 6.43 2.69
CA ALA A 55 -2.47 6.66 3.99
C ALA A 55 -2.31 8.14 4.31
N LYS A 56 -2.22 8.45 5.61
CA LYS A 56 -1.88 9.78 6.14
C LYS A 56 -0.88 9.67 7.27
N GLU A 57 0.16 10.48 7.23
CA GLU A 57 1.17 10.55 8.29
C GLU A 57 1.60 12.01 8.52
N LYS A 58 2.04 12.32 9.75
CA LYS A 58 2.69 13.59 10.08
C LYS A 58 4.19 13.41 9.93
N ALA A 59 4.84 14.24 9.12
CA ALA A 59 6.29 14.20 8.98
C ALA A 59 6.96 14.54 10.32
N GLY A 60 7.75 13.60 10.84
CA GLY A 60 8.54 13.80 12.06
C GLY A 60 9.73 14.70 11.79
N GLY A 61 9.87 15.76 12.59
CA GLY A 61 11.11 16.53 12.69
C GLY A 61 12.08 15.81 13.62
N SER A 62 13.32 15.61 13.16
CA SER A 62 14.40 15.08 13.99
C SER A 62 14.83 16.07 15.07
#